data_AF-A0A914NQF9-F1
#
_entry.id   AF-A0A914NQF9-F1
#
_cell.length_a   1.000
_cell.length_b   1.000
_cell.length_c   1.000
_cell.angle_alpha   90.00
_cell.angle_beta   90.00
_cell.angle_gamma   90.00
#
_symmetry.space_group_name_H-M   'P 1'
#
loop_
_entity.id
_entity.type
_entity.pdbx_description
1 polymer ?
#
loop_
_entity_poly.entity_id
_entity_poly.type
_entity_poly.pdbx_seq_one_letter_code
_entity_poly.pdbx_strand_id
1 'polypeptide(L)'
;MLCRTLHAKCRDSTKPYLRSRVYRIPVKDDQVPWDSGECSYSPKDYTAKTVYGKTWADHEDPCIYTFNQEDDDGINRLSFNGVYSLDSTGRPLNPFGRTGLRGRGVLGKWGPNHAADAIVSRYVIGENGRQILQFVAIVRNDTDPGEDAREAAIREFHEEALSNNVLDEKLSSIWKNGKTVYQDM
;
A
#
# COMPACT_ATOMS: atom_id res chain seq x y z
N MET A 1 -23.99 -12.10 0.71
CA MET A 1 -23.34 -11.38 -0.40
C MET A 1 -22.71 -10.12 0.19
N LEU A 2 -21.41 -10.11 0.45
CA LEU A 2 -20.74 -8.91 0.97
C LEU A 2 -20.71 -7.87 -0.17
N CYS A 3 -21.40 -6.75 0.03
CA CYS A 3 -21.27 -5.59 -0.84
C CYS A 3 -19.85 -5.07 -0.68
N ARG A 4 -18.94 -5.47 -1.58
CA ARG A 4 -17.58 -4.94 -1.62
C ARG A 4 -17.68 -3.47 -2.08
N THR A 5 -17.33 -2.54 -1.19
CA THR A 5 -17.21 -1.13 -1.56
C THR A 5 -16.19 -1.00 -2.69
N LEU A 6 -16.62 -0.48 -3.84
CA LEU A 6 -15.73 -0.31 -4.99
C LEU A 6 -14.69 0.78 -4.74
N HIS A 7 -13.44 0.53 -5.14
CA HIS A 7 -12.36 1.49 -4.94
C HIS A 7 -12.54 2.74 -5.83
N ALA A 8 -12.78 3.90 -5.22
CA ALA A 8 -12.94 5.15 -5.98
C ALA A 8 -11.60 5.83 -6.31
N LYS A 9 -10.72 5.99 -5.30
CA LYS A 9 -9.43 6.70 -5.44
C LYS A 9 -8.54 6.10 -6.54
N CYS A 10 -8.51 4.77 -6.64
CA CYS A 10 -7.69 4.06 -7.62
C CYS A 10 -8.23 4.13 -9.06
N ARG A 11 -9.42 4.71 -9.29
CA ARG A 11 -10.05 4.87 -10.62
C ARG A 11 -10.20 6.33 -11.06
N ASP A 12 -9.72 7.28 -10.27
CA ASP A 12 -9.83 8.71 -10.58
C ASP A 12 -9.09 9.03 -11.89
N SER A 13 -9.87 9.22 -12.95
CA SER A 13 -9.42 9.55 -14.30
C SER A 13 -9.48 11.05 -14.59
N THR A 14 -9.93 11.86 -13.63
CA THR A 14 -10.05 13.32 -13.78
C THR A 14 -8.71 14.04 -13.62
N LYS A 15 -7.72 13.35 -13.06
CA LYS A 15 -6.37 13.85 -12.81
C LYS A 15 -5.32 12.83 -13.27
N PRO A 16 -4.09 13.27 -13.55
CA PRO A 16 -3.05 12.33 -13.92
C PRO A 16 -2.67 11.44 -12.73
N TYR A 17 -2.20 10.24 -13.04
CA TYR A 17 -1.58 9.34 -12.08
C TYR A 17 -0.40 10.03 -11.38
N LEU A 18 -0.19 9.68 -10.12
CA LEU A 18 0.74 10.34 -9.21
C LEU A 18 2.11 10.63 -9.86
N ARG A 19 2.57 11.89 -9.73
CA ARG A 19 3.86 12.40 -10.22
C ARG A 19 4.08 12.14 -11.73
N SER A 20 3.02 12.11 -12.52
CA SER A 20 3.09 11.83 -13.97
C SER A 20 2.20 12.76 -14.79
N ARG A 21 2.22 12.59 -16.12
CA ARG A 21 1.25 13.15 -17.06
C ARG A 21 0.34 12.08 -17.67
N VAL A 22 0.29 10.89 -17.06
CA VAL A 22 -0.44 9.73 -17.57
C VAL A 22 -1.82 9.69 -16.93
N TYR A 23 -2.86 9.52 -17.74
CA TYR A 23 -4.23 9.41 -17.25
C TYR A 23 -4.71 7.96 -17.30
N ARG A 24 -5.56 7.61 -16.34
CA ARG A 24 -6.33 6.36 -16.33
C ARG A 24 -7.43 6.46 -17.38
N ILE A 25 -7.78 5.35 -18.02
CA ILE A 25 -9.05 5.28 -18.75
C ILE A 25 -10.21 5.22 -17.74
N PRO A 26 -11.38 5.81 -18.02
CA PRO A 26 -12.54 5.68 -17.17
C PRO A 26 -12.97 4.21 -17.02
N VAL A 27 -13.30 3.80 -15.80
CA VAL A 27 -13.85 2.47 -15.49
C VAL A 27 -15.13 2.68 -14.68
N LYS A 28 -16.28 2.37 -15.28
CA LYS A 28 -17.58 2.43 -14.59
C LYS A 28 -17.69 1.33 -13.53
N ASP A 29 -18.60 1.50 -12.59
CA ASP A 29 -18.75 0.59 -11.44
C ASP A 29 -19.08 -0.85 -11.85
N ASP A 30 -19.89 -1.03 -12.88
CA ASP A 30 -20.23 -2.33 -13.50
C ASP A 30 -19.06 -2.98 -14.26
N GLN A 31 -18.05 -2.19 -14.63
CA GLN A 31 -16.84 -2.66 -15.33
C GLN A 31 -15.67 -2.95 -14.38
N VAL A 32 -15.80 -2.67 -13.08
CA VAL A 32 -14.72 -2.89 -12.10
C VAL A 32 -14.38 -4.39 -11.93
N PRO A 33 -15.36 -5.30 -11.74
CA PRO A 33 -15.06 -6.72 -11.54
C PRO A 33 -14.40 -7.35 -12.77
N TRP A 34 -13.32 -8.11 -12.59
CA TRP A 34 -12.57 -8.71 -13.71
C TRP A 34 -13.42 -9.62 -14.60
N ASP A 35 -14.46 -10.25 -14.04
CA ASP A 35 -15.41 -11.14 -14.69
C ASP A 35 -16.56 -10.42 -15.43
N SER A 36 -16.57 -9.09 -15.50
CA SER A 36 -17.65 -8.30 -16.15
C SER A 36 -17.78 -8.47 -17.67
N GLY A 37 -17.00 -9.35 -18.32
CA GLY A 37 -17.06 -9.60 -19.77
C GLY A 37 -16.56 -8.45 -20.66
N GLU A 38 -15.87 -7.45 -20.10
CA GLU A 38 -15.40 -6.29 -20.86
C GLU A 38 -14.23 -6.65 -21.79
N CYS A 39 -14.53 -6.92 -23.07
CA CYS A 39 -13.54 -7.29 -24.07
C CYS A 39 -12.66 -6.14 -24.56
N SER A 40 -13.03 -4.88 -24.33
CA SER A 40 -12.31 -3.71 -24.86
C SER A 40 -11.34 -3.06 -23.88
N TYR A 41 -11.17 -3.62 -22.68
CA TYR A 41 -10.33 -3.04 -21.63
C TYR A 41 -8.83 -3.07 -21.97
N SER A 42 -8.34 -1.97 -22.56
CA SER A 42 -6.94 -1.78 -22.95
C SER A 42 -6.38 -0.48 -22.36
N PRO A 43 -6.16 -0.43 -21.02
CA PRO A 43 -5.57 0.74 -20.38
C PRO A 43 -4.09 0.89 -20.76
N LYS A 44 -3.58 2.12 -20.68
CA LYS A 44 -2.17 2.40 -20.89
C LYS A 44 -1.29 1.65 -19.88
N ASP A 45 -0.21 1.05 -20.37
CA ASP A 45 0.83 0.47 -19.55
C ASP A 45 1.82 1.55 -19.11
N TYR A 46 1.95 1.73 -17.80
CA TYR A 46 2.80 2.77 -17.22
C TYR A 46 3.51 2.29 -15.97
N THR A 47 4.83 2.42 -15.98
CA THR A 47 5.70 2.37 -14.81
C THR A 47 6.59 3.61 -14.84
N ALA A 48 6.75 4.28 -13.70
CA ALA A 48 7.47 5.53 -13.60
C ALA A 48 8.97 5.32 -13.83
N LYS A 49 9.62 6.27 -14.50
CA LYS A 49 11.06 6.19 -14.82
C LYS A 49 11.94 6.00 -13.59
N THR A 50 11.50 6.51 -12.44
CA THR A 50 12.20 6.44 -11.15
C THR A 50 12.17 5.05 -10.52
N VAL A 51 11.33 4.13 -11.00
CA VAL A 51 11.20 2.76 -10.49
C VAL A 51 12.21 1.82 -11.15
N TYR A 52 12.51 2.01 -12.44
CA TYR A 52 13.36 1.09 -13.18
C TYR A 52 14.79 1.03 -12.62
N GLY A 53 15.32 -0.20 -12.48
CA GLY A 53 16.69 -0.47 -12.05
C GLY A 53 16.98 -0.13 -10.58
N LYS A 54 15.95 0.09 -9.75
CA LYS A 54 16.13 0.32 -8.32
C LYS A 54 16.21 -1.00 -7.57
N THR A 55 17.07 -1.05 -6.55
CA THR A 55 17.25 -2.24 -5.69
C THR A 55 15.99 -2.66 -4.95
N TRP A 56 15.12 -1.69 -4.60
CA TRP A 56 13.83 -1.94 -3.97
C TRP A 56 12.71 -2.29 -4.96
N ALA A 57 12.92 -2.10 -6.26
CA ALA A 57 11.92 -2.33 -7.29
C ALA A 57 12.12 -3.69 -7.97
N ASP A 58 11.00 -4.32 -8.33
CA ASP A 58 11.05 -5.57 -9.09
C ASP A 58 11.59 -5.33 -10.51
N HIS A 59 12.07 -6.40 -11.13
CA HIS A 59 12.39 -6.42 -12.55
C HIS A 59 11.12 -6.18 -13.40
N GLU A 60 11.29 -5.79 -14.66
CA GLU A 60 10.17 -5.55 -15.58
C GLU A 60 9.41 -6.83 -15.95
N ASP A 61 10.14 -7.94 -16.03
CA ASP A 61 9.58 -9.26 -16.29
C ASP A 61 8.97 -9.83 -15.00
N PRO A 62 7.64 -9.96 -14.89
CA PRO A 62 6.98 -10.51 -13.71
C PRO A 62 7.17 -12.04 -13.59
N CYS A 63 7.51 -12.72 -14.69
CA CYS A 63 7.58 -14.18 -14.74
C CYS A 63 8.77 -14.75 -13.96
N ILE A 64 9.69 -13.90 -13.53
CA ILE A 64 10.82 -14.32 -12.68
C ILE A 64 10.39 -14.52 -11.22
N TYR A 65 9.19 -14.10 -10.84
CA TYR A 65 8.69 -14.18 -9.47
C TYR A 65 7.59 -15.23 -9.34
N THR A 66 7.56 -15.88 -8.18
CA THR A 66 6.43 -16.72 -7.78
C THR A 66 5.50 -15.92 -6.87
N PHE A 67 4.28 -15.68 -7.33
CA PHE A 67 3.29 -14.87 -6.63
C PHE A 67 2.43 -15.69 -5.66
N ASN A 68 1.71 -14.99 -4.76
CA ASN A 68 0.88 -15.59 -3.70
C ASN A 68 1.66 -16.47 -2.71
N GLN A 69 2.93 -16.12 -2.45
CA GLN A 69 3.80 -16.72 -1.46
C GLN A 69 4.93 -15.74 -1.10
N GLU A 70 5.79 -16.12 -0.16
CA GLU A 70 7.11 -15.50 -0.03
C GLU A 70 8.01 -16.00 -1.19
N ASP A 71 8.74 -15.09 -1.83
CA ASP A 71 9.67 -15.46 -2.91
C ASP A 71 11.07 -15.83 -2.38
N ASP A 72 11.96 -16.24 -3.28
CA ASP A 72 13.31 -16.70 -2.94
C ASP A 72 14.18 -15.60 -2.29
N ASP A 73 13.81 -14.33 -2.46
CA ASP A 73 14.49 -13.18 -1.87
C ASP A 73 13.88 -12.78 -0.50
N GLY A 74 12.95 -13.59 0.04
CA GLY A 74 12.26 -13.32 1.29
C GLY A 74 11.21 -12.19 1.19
N ILE A 75 10.82 -11.80 -0.02
CA ILE A 75 9.79 -10.78 -0.21
C ILE A 75 8.43 -11.45 -0.08
N ASN A 76 7.65 -10.98 0.89
CA ASN A 76 6.26 -11.41 1.03
C ASN A 76 5.42 -10.88 -0.15
N ARG A 77 4.99 -11.78 -1.04
CA ARG A 77 4.07 -11.46 -2.16
C ARG A 77 2.63 -11.90 -1.88
N LEU A 78 2.29 -12.29 -0.65
CA LEU A 78 0.92 -12.61 -0.28
C LEU A 78 0.10 -11.32 -0.18
N SER A 79 -1.14 -11.38 -0.66
CA SER A 79 -2.12 -10.36 -0.32
C SER A 79 -2.84 -10.80 0.94
N PHE A 80 -3.02 -9.87 1.87
CA PHE A 80 -3.93 -10.07 3.00
C PHE A 80 -5.35 -10.36 2.48
N ASN A 81 -5.81 -9.66 1.43
CA ASN A 81 -7.13 -9.89 0.84
C ASN A 81 -7.31 -11.22 0.04
N GLY A 82 -6.46 -12.22 0.26
CA GLY A 82 -6.50 -13.55 -0.34
C GLY A 82 -5.70 -13.67 -1.62
N VAL A 83 -5.75 -14.86 -2.21
CA VAL A 83 -5.03 -15.18 -3.46
C VAL A 83 -5.52 -14.29 -4.60
N TYR A 84 -4.60 -13.63 -5.29
CA TYR A 84 -4.88 -12.85 -6.49
C TYR A 84 -4.52 -13.62 -7.76
N SER A 85 -5.30 -13.40 -8.81
CA SER A 85 -5.07 -14.00 -10.13
C SER A 85 -3.95 -13.28 -10.89
N LEU A 86 -3.35 -13.97 -11.85
CA LEU A 86 -2.40 -13.40 -12.80
C LEU A 86 -3.07 -13.22 -14.17
N ASP A 87 -2.66 -12.19 -14.92
CA ASP A 87 -3.08 -12.02 -16.32
C ASP A 87 -2.29 -12.96 -17.25
N SER A 88 -2.64 -12.96 -18.54
CA SER A 88 -1.98 -13.79 -19.55
C SER A 88 -0.51 -13.46 -19.78
N THR A 89 -0.01 -12.36 -19.20
CA THR A 89 1.40 -11.95 -19.24
C THR A 89 2.12 -12.24 -17.92
N GLY A 90 1.50 -13.01 -17.01
CA GLY A 90 2.06 -13.35 -15.71
C GLY A 90 1.98 -12.24 -14.66
N ARG A 91 1.28 -11.13 -14.95
CA ARG A 91 1.22 -9.98 -14.03
C ARG A 91 0.09 -10.13 -13.02
N PRO A 92 0.30 -9.77 -11.75
CA PRO A 92 -0.77 -9.73 -10.75
C PRO A 92 -1.94 -8.82 -11.14
N LEU A 93 -3.16 -9.34 -11.05
CA LEU A 93 -4.39 -8.57 -11.13
C LEU A 93 -4.74 -8.03 -9.75
N ASN A 94 -5.18 -6.77 -9.68
CA ASN A 94 -5.66 -6.18 -8.43
C ASN A 94 -6.88 -6.99 -7.93
N PRO A 95 -6.87 -7.55 -6.70
CA PRO A 95 -7.97 -8.37 -6.18
C PRO A 95 -9.31 -7.63 -6.07
N PHE A 96 -9.30 -6.29 -6.14
CA PHE A 96 -10.49 -5.46 -6.10
C PHE A 96 -10.97 -4.94 -7.46
N GLY A 97 -10.30 -5.31 -8.56
CA GLY A 97 -10.78 -5.05 -9.92
C GLY A 97 -9.98 -4.04 -10.74
N ARG A 98 -10.57 -3.64 -11.87
CA ARG A 98 -9.97 -2.77 -12.88
C ARG A 98 -9.77 -1.35 -12.37
N THR A 99 -8.58 -0.79 -12.62
CA THR A 99 -8.20 0.57 -12.17
C THR A 99 -8.05 1.58 -13.31
N GLY A 100 -8.17 1.17 -14.56
CA GLY A 100 -7.97 2.03 -15.73
C GLY A 100 -6.50 2.33 -16.06
N LEU A 101 -5.54 1.63 -15.44
CA LEU A 101 -4.11 1.71 -15.74
C LEU A 101 -3.45 0.33 -15.58
N ARG A 102 -2.48 0.03 -16.45
CA ARG A 102 -1.60 -1.15 -16.36
C ARG A 102 -0.19 -0.72 -15.95
N GLY A 103 0.62 -1.71 -15.56
CA GLY A 103 1.97 -1.48 -15.04
C GLY A 103 1.97 -1.17 -13.54
N ARG A 104 3.13 -0.86 -12.98
CA ARG A 104 3.31 -0.61 -11.54
C ARG A 104 3.05 0.83 -11.14
N GLY A 105 2.97 1.75 -12.10
CA GLY A 105 2.93 3.17 -11.81
C GLY A 105 4.18 3.58 -11.03
N VAL A 106 4.02 4.12 -9.82
CA VAL A 106 5.15 4.49 -8.95
C VAL A 106 5.55 3.40 -7.95
N LEU A 107 4.83 2.28 -7.92
CA LEU A 107 5.08 1.19 -6.97
C LEU A 107 6.30 0.36 -7.39
N GLY A 108 7.03 -0.16 -6.41
CA GLY A 108 8.23 -0.95 -6.65
C GLY A 108 7.93 -2.39 -7.04
N LYS A 109 7.00 -3.01 -6.32
CA LYS A 109 6.70 -4.44 -6.43
C LYS A 109 5.54 -4.71 -7.38
N TRP A 110 5.60 -5.82 -8.10
CA TRP A 110 4.43 -6.41 -8.76
C TRP A 110 3.51 -7.02 -7.71
N GLY A 111 2.21 -6.72 -7.81
CA GLY A 111 1.23 -7.20 -6.82
C GLY A 111 1.21 -6.34 -5.54
N PRO A 112 1.05 -6.95 -4.35
CA PRO A 112 1.02 -6.24 -3.08
C PRO A 112 2.29 -5.40 -2.84
N ASN A 113 2.12 -4.17 -2.34
CA ASN A 113 3.20 -3.34 -1.81
C ASN A 113 2.82 -3.05 -0.35
N HIS A 114 3.40 -3.80 0.58
CA HIS A 114 3.05 -3.73 1.99
C HIS A 114 3.51 -2.40 2.61
N ALA A 115 2.68 -1.87 3.50
CA ALA A 115 2.97 -0.72 4.34
C ALA A 115 2.38 -0.98 5.73
N ALA A 116 2.88 -0.30 6.75
CA ALA A 116 2.27 -0.33 8.07
C ALA A 116 2.14 1.10 8.60
N ASP A 117 1.06 1.31 9.36
CA ASP A 117 0.79 2.57 10.04
C ASP A 117 0.82 2.31 11.55
N ALA A 118 1.76 2.95 12.24
CA ALA A 118 1.85 2.87 13.70
C ALA A 118 0.97 3.95 14.35
N ILE A 119 -0.14 3.52 14.98
CA ILE A 119 -1.04 4.43 15.71
C ILE A 119 -0.68 4.42 17.19
N VAL A 120 0.08 5.42 17.63
CA VAL A 120 0.35 5.65 19.07
C VAL A 120 -0.72 6.56 19.64
N SER A 121 -1.48 6.07 20.62
CA SER A 121 -2.62 6.79 21.19
C SER A 121 -2.67 6.74 22.72
N ARG A 122 -3.39 7.69 23.32
CA ARG A 122 -3.68 7.76 24.75
C ARG A 122 -5.06 8.36 25.02
N TYR A 123 -5.64 8.02 26.17
CA TYR A 123 -6.83 8.70 26.68
C TYR A 123 -6.46 9.84 27.62
N VAL A 124 -7.16 10.97 27.50
CA VAL A 124 -7.11 12.10 28.44
C VAL A 124 -8.52 12.51 28.86
N ILE A 125 -8.69 13.11 30.03
CA ILE A 125 -9.98 13.67 30.47
C ILE A 125 -10.02 15.14 30.07
N GLY A 126 -11.02 15.51 29.26
CA GLY A 126 -11.26 16.89 28.85
C GLY A 126 -11.87 17.74 29.97
N GLU A 127 -11.92 19.06 29.75
CA GLU A 127 -12.43 20.04 30.74
C GLU A 127 -13.90 19.77 31.15
N ASN A 128 -14.67 19.13 30.27
CA ASN A 128 -16.06 18.73 30.53
C ASN A 128 -16.18 17.33 31.19
N GLY A 129 -15.08 16.75 31.66
CA GLY A 129 -15.04 15.41 32.24
C GLY A 129 -15.14 14.26 31.24
N ARG A 130 -15.20 14.53 29.93
CA ARG A 130 -15.28 13.47 28.90
C ARG A 130 -13.91 12.89 28.58
N GLN A 131 -13.89 11.58 28.32
CA GLN A 131 -12.70 10.92 27.82
C GLN A 131 -12.46 11.30 26.35
N ILE A 132 -11.26 11.78 26.05
CA ILE A 132 -10.80 12.19 24.73
C ILE A 132 -9.65 11.27 24.31
N LEU A 133 -9.74 10.69 23.11
CA LEU A 133 -8.64 9.96 22.50
C LEU A 133 -7.70 10.93 21.78
N GLN A 134 -6.42 10.88 22.12
CA GLN A 134 -5.35 11.56 21.40
C GLN A 134 -4.50 10.52 20.68
N PHE A 135 -3.98 10.84 19.51
CA PHE A 135 -2.97 10.03 18.84
C PHE A 135 -1.89 10.93 18.24
N VAL A 136 -0.73 10.36 18.00
CA VAL A 136 0.38 11.06 17.35
C VAL A 136 0.16 11.03 15.84
N ALA A 137 0.17 12.19 15.22
CA ALA A 137 0.15 12.35 13.78
C ALA A 137 1.42 13.08 13.33
N ILE A 138 1.94 12.69 12.18
CA ILE A 138 3.11 13.32 11.54
C ILE A 138 2.65 14.03 10.27
N VAL A 139 3.27 15.16 9.97
CA VAL A 139 3.07 15.89 8.70
C VAL A 139 4.21 15.50 7.78
N ARG A 140 3.94 14.56 6.88
CA ARG A 140 4.95 14.01 5.97
C ARG A 140 5.44 15.06 4.98
N ASN A 141 6.75 15.08 4.73
CA ASN A 141 7.34 15.78 3.59
C ASN A 141 7.80 14.85 2.45
N ASP A 142 8.07 13.55 2.66
CA ASP A 142 8.16 12.46 1.64
C ASP A 142 8.51 11.08 2.30
N THR A 143 8.40 9.95 1.57
CA THR A 143 8.62 8.56 2.07
C THR A 143 9.70 7.80 1.29
N ASP A 144 10.54 7.00 1.97
CA ASP A 144 11.56 6.14 1.35
C ASP A 144 11.06 4.69 1.10
N PRO A 145 11.20 4.15 -0.13
CA PRO A 145 10.70 2.80 -0.49
C PRO A 145 11.71 1.67 -0.21
N GLY A 146 11.23 0.53 0.31
CA GLY A 146 11.96 -0.77 0.30
C GLY A 146 12.24 -1.44 1.66
N GLU A 147 11.77 -0.87 2.76
CA GLU A 147 11.94 -1.38 4.14
C GLU A 147 10.76 -2.28 4.56
N ASP A 148 10.96 -3.16 5.55
CA ASP A 148 9.85 -3.88 6.19
C ASP A 148 8.81 -2.88 6.71
N ALA A 149 7.54 -3.19 6.52
CA ALA A 149 6.44 -2.29 6.81
C ALA A 149 6.43 -1.85 8.29
N ARG A 150 6.66 -2.78 9.22
CA ARG A 150 6.69 -2.50 10.66
C ARG A 150 7.95 -1.73 11.04
N GLU A 151 9.10 -2.12 10.50
CA GLU A 151 10.35 -1.40 10.74
C GLU A 151 10.27 0.05 10.23
N ALA A 152 9.73 0.26 9.02
CA ALA A 152 9.47 1.57 8.47
C ALA A 152 8.53 2.41 9.35
N ALA A 153 7.42 1.83 9.83
CA ALA A 153 6.49 2.53 10.70
C ALA A 153 7.13 2.95 12.04
N ILE A 154 7.98 2.09 12.62
CA ILE A 154 8.74 2.41 13.83
C ILE A 154 9.77 3.50 13.54
N ARG A 155 10.57 3.35 12.50
CA ARG A 155 11.61 4.31 12.11
C ARG A 155 11.01 5.68 11.79
N GLU A 156 9.95 5.75 10.98
CA GLU A 156 9.24 7.00 10.65
C GLU A 156 8.67 7.67 11.90
N PHE A 157 8.08 6.90 12.83
CA PHE A 157 7.62 7.45 14.09
C PHE A 157 8.78 8.04 14.91
N HIS A 158 9.92 7.36 14.95
CA HIS A 158 11.11 7.88 15.62
C HIS A 158 11.67 9.14 14.94
N GLU A 159 11.85 9.13 13.63
CA GLU A 159 12.44 10.26 12.89
C GLU A 159 11.52 11.48 12.82
N GLU A 160 10.23 11.28 12.55
CA GLU A 160 9.28 12.37 12.31
C GLU A 160 8.56 12.84 13.58
N ALA A 161 8.37 11.98 14.58
CA ALA A 161 7.65 12.35 15.81
C ALA A 161 8.55 12.51 17.05
N LEU A 162 9.78 11.98 17.03
CA LEU A 162 10.69 11.96 18.19
C LEU A 162 12.08 12.48 17.81
N SER A 163 12.20 13.79 17.53
CA SER A 163 13.46 14.50 17.22
C SER A 163 14.74 13.85 17.80
N ASN A 164 15.46 13.02 17.03
CA ASN A 164 16.78 12.34 17.21
C ASN A 164 17.36 11.99 18.62
N ASN A 165 16.67 12.27 19.72
CA ASN A 165 17.22 12.32 21.09
C ASN A 165 16.42 11.50 22.10
N VAL A 166 15.51 10.62 21.65
CA VAL A 166 14.79 9.70 22.55
C VAL A 166 14.97 8.26 22.07
N LEU A 167 16.21 7.76 22.17
CA LEU A 167 16.44 6.33 22.39
C LEU A 167 16.45 6.10 23.89
N ASP A 168 15.26 6.15 24.50
CA ASP A 168 15.09 5.94 25.93
C ASP A 168 14.32 4.62 26.09
N GLU A 169 14.82 3.69 26.92
CA GLU A 169 14.37 2.30 27.09
C GLU A 169 12.83 2.15 27.23
N LYS A 170 12.15 3.23 27.63
CA LYS A 170 10.70 3.38 27.68
C LYS A 170 10.00 3.13 26.34
N LEU A 171 10.52 3.60 25.20
CA LEU A 171 9.87 3.41 23.89
C LEU A 171 9.95 1.96 23.42
N SER A 172 11.09 1.30 23.62
CA SER A 172 11.25 -0.13 23.35
C SER A 172 10.24 -0.96 24.15
N SER A 173 9.92 -0.57 25.37
CA SER A 173 8.87 -1.21 26.17
C SER A 173 7.46 -1.03 25.58
N ILE A 174 7.17 0.11 24.94
CA ILE A 174 5.87 0.35 24.27
C ILE A 174 5.72 -0.58 23.08
N TRP A 175 6.76 -0.74 22.26
CA TRP A 175 6.73 -1.65 21.12
C TRP A 175 6.71 -3.12 21.52
N LYS A 176 7.43 -3.48 22.60
CA LYS A 176 7.45 -4.85 23.16
C LYS A 176 6.09 -5.26 23.75
N ASN A 177 5.37 -4.31 24.35
CA ASN A 177 4.05 -4.55 24.97
C ASN A 177 2.89 -4.07 24.09
N GLY A 178 3.17 -3.59 22.88
CA GLY A 178 2.18 -3.09 21.95
C GLY A 178 1.22 -4.21 21.53
N LYS A 179 -0.07 -3.88 21.43
CA LYS A 179 -1.10 -4.80 20.94
C LYS A 179 -1.41 -4.47 19.48
N THR A 180 -1.31 -5.44 18.59
CA THR A 180 -1.88 -5.32 17.24
C THR A 180 -3.39 -5.14 17.39
N VAL A 181 -3.87 -3.93 17.09
CA VAL A 181 -5.30 -3.59 17.14
C VAL A 181 -6.02 -3.95 15.85
N TYR A 182 -5.28 -3.98 14.74
CA TYR A 182 -5.77 -4.32 13.41
C TYR A 182 -4.60 -4.78 12.54
N GLN A 183 -4.83 -5.82 11.76
CA GLN A 183 -3.98 -6.26 10.66
C GLN A 183 -4.95 -6.62 9.55
N ASP A 184 -4.72 -6.12 8.32
CA ASP A 184 -5.47 -6.61 7.17
C ASP A 184 -5.26 -8.14 7.12
N MET A 185 -6.35 -8.90 7.21
CA MET A 185 -6.34 -10.35 7.06
C MET A 185 -6.33 -10.72 5.60
#